data_AF-A0A950GBK6-F1
#
_entry.id   AF-A0A950GBK6-F1
#
_cell.length_a   1.000
_cell.length_b   1.000
_cell.length_c   1.000
_cell.angle_alpha   90.00
_cell.angle_beta   90.00
_cell.angle_gamma   90.00
#
_symmetry.space_group_name_H-M   'P 1'
#
loop_
_entity.id
_entity.type
_entity.pdbx_description
1 polymer ?
#
loop_
_entity_poly.entity_id
_entity_poly.type
_entity_poly.pdbx_seq_one_letter_code
_entity_poly.pdbx_strand_id
1 'polypeptide(L)'
;MKLADALRIRQRVSPDSEPFNVVFACGFTPLHMETMLAAHVQQRLSSRKVAIRTGLYGDIVSGLQDATTNAHAIAIVIEWFDLDPRLGLRSAGSWAASAAADIVTSSRTMLARIRTAIAQVPAAIPIAVSL
;
A
#
# COMPACT_ATOMS: atom_id res chain seq x y z
N MET A 1 -10.91 -2.29 -14.58
CA MET A 1 -9.89 -2.00 -15.62
C MET A 1 -9.12 -3.29 -15.90
N LYS A 2 -8.86 -3.66 -17.16
CA LYS A 2 -8.02 -4.83 -17.49
C LYS A 2 -6.54 -4.42 -17.50
N LEU A 3 -5.63 -5.39 -17.32
CA LEU A 3 -4.18 -5.11 -17.33
C LEU A 3 -3.69 -4.48 -18.65
N ALA A 4 -4.20 -4.96 -19.79
CA ALA A 4 -3.86 -4.39 -21.10
C ALA A 4 -4.29 -2.92 -21.24
N ASP A 5 -5.43 -2.53 -20.64
CA ASP A 5 -5.87 -1.14 -20.60
C ASP A 5 -4.93 -0.29 -19.74
N ALA A 6 -4.54 -0.82 -18.57
CA ALA A 6 -3.64 -0.13 -17.65
C ALA A 6 -2.27 0.15 -18.29
N LEU A 7 -1.71 -0.83 -19.00
CA LEU A 7 -0.46 -0.66 -19.75
C LEU A 7 -0.60 0.40 -20.85
N ARG A 8 -1.69 0.37 -21.64
CA ARG A 8 -1.96 1.38 -22.67
C ARG A 8 -2.04 2.78 -22.08
N ILE A 9 -2.68 2.97 -20.93
CA ILE A 9 -2.74 4.27 -20.26
C ILE A 9 -1.34 4.75 -19.86
N ARG A 10 -0.54 3.88 -19.24
CA ARG A 10 0.83 4.24 -18.79
C ARG A 10 1.76 4.59 -19.94
N GLN A 11 1.58 3.98 -21.12
CA GLN A 11 2.40 4.22 -22.31
C GLN A 11 2.09 5.55 -23.03
N ARG A 12 0.93 6.17 -22.76
CA ARG A 12 0.56 7.46 -23.40
C ARG A 12 1.33 8.67 -22.89
N VAL A 13 1.92 8.56 -21.70
CA VAL A 13 2.65 9.66 -21.06
C VAL A 13 4.14 9.49 -21.32
N SER A 14 4.78 10.57 -21.78
CA SER A 14 6.21 10.60 -22.07
C SER A 14 7.03 10.08 -20.88
N PRO A 15 8.08 9.28 -21.12
CA PRO A 15 9.04 8.92 -20.08
C PRO A 15 9.71 10.15 -19.42
N ASP A 16 9.83 11.26 -20.15
CA ASP A 16 10.49 12.49 -19.69
C ASP A 16 9.57 13.43 -18.89
N SER A 17 8.29 13.08 -18.74
CA SER A 17 7.35 13.87 -17.93
C SER A 17 7.72 13.82 -16.45
N GLU A 18 7.52 14.94 -15.74
CA GLU A 18 7.83 15.05 -14.30
C GLU A 18 7.16 13.94 -13.49
N PRO A 19 7.89 13.21 -12.64
CA PRO A 19 7.34 12.06 -11.91
C PRO A 19 6.39 12.49 -10.80
N PHE A 20 5.22 11.86 -10.72
CA PHE A 20 4.31 11.90 -9.58
C PHE A 20 4.48 10.61 -8.76
N ASN A 21 5.28 10.70 -7.70
CA ASN A 21 5.60 9.58 -6.82
C ASN A 21 4.41 9.22 -5.91
N VAL A 22 3.91 8.00 -6.02
CA VAL A 22 2.92 7.42 -5.11
C VAL A 22 3.60 6.30 -4.33
N VAL A 23 3.55 6.36 -3.01
CA VAL A 23 3.94 5.21 -2.19
C VAL A 23 2.78 4.24 -2.09
N PHE A 24 3.04 2.97 -2.37
CA PHE A 24 2.10 1.88 -2.18
C PHE A 24 2.56 1.00 -1.01
N ALA A 25 1.95 1.20 0.16
CA ALA A 25 2.25 0.45 1.37
C ALA A 25 1.32 -0.76 1.47
N CYS A 26 1.89 -1.96 1.36
CA CYS A 26 1.18 -3.22 1.45
C CYS A 26 2.13 -4.31 1.99
N GLY A 27 1.61 -5.28 2.74
CA GLY A 27 2.43 -6.40 3.21
C GLY A 27 2.63 -7.54 2.21
N PHE A 28 2.10 -7.40 0.99
CA PHE A 28 2.24 -8.39 -0.09
C PHE A 28 3.00 -7.83 -1.30
N THR A 29 3.43 -8.71 -2.22
CA THR A 29 4.04 -8.29 -3.50
C THR A 29 2.97 -7.80 -4.46
N PRO A 30 2.97 -6.52 -4.87
CA PRO A 30 1.81 -5.90 -5.52
C PRO A 30 1.74 -6.09 -7.04
N LEU A 31 2.21 -7.25 -7.54
CA LEU A 31 2.25 -7.70 -8.94
C LEU A 31 1.56 -6.77 -9.97
N HIS A 32 0.36 -7.10 -10.41
CA HIS A 32 -0.39 -6.29 -11.37
C HIS A 32 -1.10 -5.09 -10.73
N MET A 33 -1.25 -5.11 -9.40
CA MET A 33 -1.89 -4.02 -8.66
C MET A 33 -1.11 -2.71 -8.82
N GLU A 34 0.22 -2.77 -8.80
CA GLU A 34 1.09 -1.63 -9.04
C GLU A 34 0.78 -0.96 -10.40
N THR A 35 0.70 -1.77 -11.46
CA THR A 35 0.39 -1.26 -12.80
C THR A 35 -1.02 -0.69 -12.90
N MET A 36 -2.00 -1.35 -12.28
CA MET A 36 -3.39 -0.88 -12.28
C MET A 36 -3.57 0.40 -11.47
N LEU A 37 -2.94 0.51 -10.30
CA LEU A 37 -2.94 1.71 -9.47
C LEU A 37 -2.27 2.87 -10.21
N ALA A 38 -1.09 2.65 -10.77
CA ALA A 38 -0.39 3.65 -11.58
C ALA A 38 -1.28 4.18 -12.70
N ALA A 39 -1.91 3.28 -13.45
CA ALA A 39 -2.82 3.66 -14.54
C ALA A 39 -4.07 4.41 -14.04
N HIS A 40 -4.63 4.02 -12.90
CA HIS A 40 -5.81 4.69 -12.34
C HIS A 40 -5.48 6.14 -11.95
N VAL A 41 -4.35 6.35 -11.27
CA VAL A 41 -3.89 7.70 -10.90
C VAL A 41 -3.51 8.50 -12.16
N GLN A 42 -2.87 7.86 -13.14
CA GLN A 42 -2.43 8.49 -14.39
C GLN A 42 -3.59 9.11 -15.18
N GLN A 43 -4.79 8.53 -15.11
CA GLN A 43 -5.98 9.10 -15.76
C GLN A 43 -6.35 10.50 -15.26
N ARG A 44 -6.00 10.84 -14.02
CA ARG A 44 -6.26 12.16 -13.42
C ARG A 44 -5.06 13.13 -13.52
N LEU A 45 -3.91 12.65 -14.00
CA LEU A 45 -2.67 13.43 -14.09
C LEU A 45 -2.12 13.37 -15.53
N SER A 46 -2.62 14.24 -16.40
CA SER A 46 -2.25 14.20 -17.83
C SER A 46 -0.84 14.72 -18.14
N SER A 47 -0.25 15.55 -17.27
CA SER A 47 1.04 16.21 -17.48
C SER A 47 2.23 15.59 -16.75
N ARG A 48 1.99 14.60 -15.88
CA ARG A 48 3.02 14.00 -15.01
C ARG A 48 3.07 12.49 -15.18
N LYS A 49 4.24 11.89 -14.99
CA LYS A 49 4.40 10.43 -15.06
C LYS A 49 4.17 9.79 -13.69
N VAL A 50 3.16 8.95 -13.54
CA VAL A 50 2.94 8.27 -12.25
C VAL A 50 4.00 7.19 -12.03
N ALA A 51 4.70 7.27 -10.90
CA ALA A 51 5.66 6.28 -10.43
C ALA A 51 5.19 5.70 -9.10
N ILE A 52 5.04 4.38 -9.02
CA ILE A 52 4.69 3.69 -7.77
C ILE A 52 5.98 3.24 -7.10
N ARG A 53 6.10 3.47 -5.80
CA ARG A 53 7.19 2.95 -4.96
C ARG A 53 6.58 2.08 -3.88
N THR A 54 7.09 0.87 -3.70
CA THR A 54 6.56 -0.10 -2.74
C THR A 54 7.50 -0.25 -1.56
N GLY A 55 6.94 -0.44 -0.36
CA GLY A 55 7.72 -0.78 0.83
C GLY A 55 8.24 -2.22 0.81
N LEU A 56 8.79 -2.66 1.95
CA LEU A 56 9.25 -4.03 2.15
C LEU A 56 8.06 -4.99 2.31
N TYR A 57 8.21 -6.20 1.77
CA TYR A 57 7.23 -7.27 1.95
C TYR A 57 7.03 -7.58 3.44
N GLY A 58 5.77 -7.73 3.85
CA GLY A 58 5.39 -8.00 5.24
C GLY A 58 5.52 -6.81 6.20
N ASP A 59 5.84 -5.61 5.71
CA ASP A 59 6.03 -4.43 6.56
C ASP A 59 5.40 -3.17 5.96
N ILE A 60 4.12 -2.96 6.31
CA ILE A 60 3.38 -1.74 5.95
C ILE A 60 3.97 -0.50 6.65
N VAL A 61 4.48 -0.66 7.88
CA VAL A 61 4.87 0.47 8.72
C VAL A 61 6.14 1.13 8.19
N SER A 62 7.15 0.35 7.79
CA SER A 62 8.36 0.92 7.16
C SER A 62 8.04 1.61 5.83
N GLY A 63 7.14 1.04 5.02
CA GLY A 63 6.69 1.67 3.77
C GLY A 63 6.10 3.07 3.97
N LEU A 64 5.43 3.33 5.11
CA LEU A 64 4.88 4.65 5.44
C LEU A 64 5.95 5.63 5.91
N GLN A 65 6.99 5.15 6.59
CA GLN A 65 8.10 6.00 7.05
C GLN A 65 8.89 6.56 5.87
N ASP A 66 9.13 5.72 4.85
CA ASP A 66 9.81 6.12 3.61
C ASP A 66 9.03 7.15 2.78
N ALA A 67 7.72 7.25 2.98
CA ALA A 67 6.86 8.19 2.25
C ALA A 67 7.07 9.65 2.65
N THR A 68 7.66 9.92 3.82
CA THR A 68 7.79 11.27 4.39
C THR A 68 8.75 12.17 3.62
N THR A 69 9.66 11.61 2.82
CA THR A 69 10.76 12.38 2.22
C THR A 69 10.49 12.83 0.79
N ASN A 70 9.61 12.16 0.02
CA ASN A 70 9.43 12.43 -1.43
C ASN A 70 8.13 11.89 -2.06
N ALA A 71 7.10 11.58 -1.26
CA ALA A 71 5.81 11.12 -1.78
C ALA A 71 4.89 12.29 -2.11
N HIS A 72 4.16 12.18 -3.23
CA HIS A 72 3.06 13.09 -3.57
C HIS A 72 1.71 12.54 -3.12
N ALA A 73 1.60 11.22 -2.92
CA ALA A 73 0.43 10.54 -2.40
C ALA A 73 0.82 9.19 -1.80
N ILE A 74 -0.04 8.65 -0.94
CA ILE A 74 0.12 7.32 -0.35
C ILE A 74 -1.15 6.51 -0.56
N ALA A 75 -0.99 5.27 -1.00
CA ALA A 75 -2.05 4.26 -1.03
C ALA A 75 -1.66 3.10 -0.11
N ILE A 76 -2.55 2.73 0.80
CA ILE A 76 -2.33 1.68 1.81
C ILE A 76 -3.34 0.58 1.58
N VAL A 77 -2.87 -0.67 1.47
CA VAL A 77 -3.73 -1.86 1.52
C VAL A 77 -3.32 -2.68 2.72
N ILE A 78 -4.27 -2.89 3.62
CA ILE A 78 -4.10 -3.68 4.84
C ILE A 78 -4.85 -4.99 4.64
N GLU A 79 -4.13 -6.10 4.66
CA GLU A 79 -4.70 -7.45 4.62
C GLU A 79 -4.73 -8.04 6.03
N TRP A 80 -5.52 -9.11 6.22
CA TRP A 80 -5.61 -9.81 7.49
C TRP A 80 -4.26 -10.30 8.04
N PHE A 81 -3.40 -10.80 7.15
CA PHE A 81 -2.05 -11.25 7.49
C PHE A 81 -1.17 -10.11 8.04
N ASP A 82 -1.45 -8.87 7.65
CA ASP A 82 -0.69 -7.71 8.11
C ASP A 82 -1.03 -7.36 9.56
N LEU A 83 -2.24 -7.66 10.01
CA LEU A 83 -2.68 -7.43 11.39
C LEU A 83 -2.18 -8.50 12.35
N ASP A 84 -2.28 -9.76 11.92
CA ASP A 84 -1.73 -10.91 12.61
C ASP A 84 -1.42 -12.00 11.57
N PRO A 85 -0.19 -12.55 11.53
CA PRO A 85 0.17 -13.58 10.56
C PRO A 85 -0.76 -14.79 10.56
N ARG A 86 -1.38 -15.13 11.70
CA ARG A 86 -2.32 -16.25 11.84
C ARG A 86 -3.64 -15.99 11.14
N LEU A 87 -4.02 -14.74 10.86
CA LEU A 87 -5.25 -14.41 10.12
C LEU A 87 -5.09 -14.57 8.60
N GLY A 88 -3.88 -14.84 8.10
CA GLY A 88 -3.64 -15.12 6.69
C GLY A 88 -4.16 -16.49 6.25
N LEU A 89 -4.76 -16.58 5.05
CA LEU A 89 -5.29 -17.83 4.50
C LEU A 89 -4.25 -18.96 4.37
N ARG A 90 -2.96 -18.60 4.26
CA ARG A 90 -1.85 -19.54 4.03
C ARG A 90 -1.00 -19.82 5.27
N SER A 91 -1.30 -19.22 6.42
CA SER A 91 -0.60 -19.56 7.66
C SER A 91 -1.17 -20.84 8.25
N ALA A 92 -0.64 -21.96 7.78
CA ALA A 92 -0.90 -23.28 8.33
C ALA A 92 -0.24 -23.37 9.72
N GLY A 93 -0.95 -22.95 10.76
CA GLY A 93 -0.59 -23.31 12.12
C GLY A 93 -1.01 -22.29 13.15
N SER A 94 -1.75 -22.76 14.16
CA SER A 94 -2.11 -22.07 15.41
C SER A 94 -3.50 -21.44 15.49
N TRP A 95 -4.42 -21.73 14.58
CA TRP A 95 -5.84 -21.45 14.83
C TRP A 95 -6.39 -22.41 15.89
N ALA A 96 -6.59 -21.89 17.09
CA ALA A 96 -7.31 -22.53 18.18
C ALA A 96 -8.17 -21.48 18.89
N ALA A 97 -9.27 -21.90 19.53
CA ALA A 97 -10.11 -20.96 20.29
C ALA A 97 -9.30 -20.21 21.37
N SER A 98 -8.29 -20.85 21.94
CA SER A 98 -7.37 -20.25 22.90
C SER A 98 -6.49 -19.13 22.31
N ALA A 99 -6.25 -19.13 21.00
CA ALA A 99 -5.45 -18.11 20.32
C ALA A 99 -6.25 -16.84 19.99
N ALA A 100 -7.59 -16.87 20.05
CA ALA A 100 -8.43 -15.76 19.61
C ALA A 100 -8.17 -14.45 20.37
N ALA A 101 -8.04 -14.52 21.70
CA ALA A 101 -7.77 -13.33 22.52
C ALA A 101 -6.40 -12.71 22.21
N ASP A 102 -5.40 -13.56 21.97
CA ASP A 102 -4.06 -13.14 21.59
C ASP A 102 -4.04 -12.52 20.18
N ILE A 103 -4.72 -13.12 19.20
CA ILE A 103 -4.88 -12.57 17.84
C ILE A 103 -5.51 -11.17 17.88
N VAL A 104 -6.57 -10.97 18.67
CA VAL A 104 -7.20 -9.65 18.83
C VAL A 104 -6.22 -8.64 19.44
N THR A 105 -5.43 -9.05 20.44
CA THR A 105 -4.44 -8.19 21.10
C THR A 105 -3.32 -7.78 20.14
N SER A 106 -2.79 -8.75 19.39
CA SER A 106 -1.79 -8.55 18.34
C SER A 106 -2.30 -7.61 17.23
N SER A 107 -3.51 -7.88 16.72
CA SER A 107 -4.16 -7.05 15.69
C SER A 107 -4.37 -5.61 16.15
N ARG A 108 -4.82 -5.39 17.40
CA ARG A 108 -4.97 -4.04 17.98
C ARG A 108 -3.63 -3.32 18.09
N THR A 109 -2.58 -4.04 18.48
CA THR A 109 -1.23 -3.49 18.57
C THR A 109 -0.72 -3.06 17.20
N MET A 110 -0.92 -3.88 16.17
CA MET A 110 -0.53 -3.53 14.80
C MET A 110 -1.34 -2.36 14.24
N LEU A 111 -2.66 -2.34 14.43
CA LEU A 111 -3.50 -1.20 14.04
C LEU A 111 -3.05 0.10 14.73
N ALA A 112 -2.67 0.05 16.00
CA ALA A 112 -2.13 1.21 16.70
C ALA A 112 -0.81 1.69 16.08
N ARG A 113 0.09 0.78 15.68
CA ARG A 113 1.33 1.10 14.97
C ARG A 113 1.07 1.75 13.60
N ILE A 114 0.17 1.17 12.81
CA ILE A 114 -0.23 1.71 11.50
C ILE A 114 -0.85 3.10 11.67
N ARG A 115 -1.75 3.28 12.64
CA ARG A 115 -2.36 4.58 12.95
C ARG A 115 -1.30 5.63 13.30
N THR A 116 -0.34 5.28 14.15
CA THR A 116 0.75 6.18 14.53
C THR A 116 1.61 6.55 13.32
N ALA A 117 1.93 5.59 12.45
CA ALA A 117 2.68 5.86 11.22
C ALA A 117 1.92 6.78 10.26
N ILE A 118 0.61 6.56 10.06
CA ILE A 118 -0.24 7.45 9.25
C ILE A 118 -0.27 8.87 9.85
N ALA A 119 -0.38 8.99 11.18
CA ALA A 119 -0.40 10.29 11.85
C ALA A 119 0.92 11.08 11.73
N GLN A 120 2.03 10.42 11.39
CA GLN A 120 3.33 11.05 11.14
C GLN A 120 3.48 11.57 9.69
N VAL A 121 2.58 11.17 8.78
CA VAL A 121 2.62 11.66 7.40
C VAL A 121 2.21 13.14 7.37
N PRO A 122 2.96 14.02 6.65
CA PRO A 122 2.57 15.41 6.46
C PRO A 122 1.15 15.56 5.94
N ALA A 123 0.36 16.44 6.55
CA ALA A 123 -1.07 16.63 6.21
C ALA A 123 -1.33 17.05 4.75
N ALA A 124 -0.31 17.58 4.06
CA ALA A 124 -0.39 17.93 2.64
C ALA A 124 -0.35 16.71 1.71
N ILE A 125 0.09 15.55 2.19
CA ILE A 125 0.18 14.32 1.39
C ILE A 125 -1.16 13.56 1.53
N PRO A 126 -1.95 13.42 0.46
CA PRO A 126 -3.18 12.65 0.51
C PRO A 126 -2.90 11.16 0.71
N ILE A 127 -3.72 10.54 1.56
CA ILE A 127 -3.64 9.11 1.90
C ILE A 127 -4.97 8.45 1.56
N ALA A 128 -4.92 7.34 0.84
CA ALA A 128 -6.03 6.42 0.65
C ALA A 128 -5.75 5.11 1.37
N VAL A 129 -6.75 4.57 2.09
CA VAL A 129 -6.63 3.32 2.86
C VAL A 129 -7.72 2.34 2.42
N SER A 130 -7.33 1.09 2.19
CA SER A 130 -8.22 -0.06 2.02
C SER A 130 -7.89 -1.11 3.07
N LEU A 131 -8.93 -1.68 3.67
CA LEU A 131 -8.91 -2.80 4.61
C LEU A 131 -9.68 -3.99 4.01
#